data_AF-A0A8T7BL48-F1
#
_entry.id   AF-A0A8T7BL48-F1
#
_cell.length_a   1.000
_cell.length_b   1.000
_cell.length_c   1.000
_cell.angle_alpha   90.00
_cell.angle_beta   90.00
_cell.angle_gamma   90.00
#
_symmetry.space_group_name_H-M   'P 1'
#
loop_
_entity.id
_entity.type
_entity.pdbx_description
1 polymer ?
#
loop_
_entity_poly.entity_id
_entity_poly.type
_entity_poly.pdbx_seq_one_letter_code
_entity_poly.pdbx_strand_id
1 'polypeptide(L)'
;MARLVIKNHRPWQMAVAIITLSMVLSLVTWLLLDNNHWQVIHRQLSGNSSASQLIEENQSLITENTDLKGKILMLEQTSRLDQETAVQMQNDLMVLQDEIYGLKRELEFYKGIMDTSKRVSGFDIHGVFINPLNKPNHFNIKVVLTNVDRSDRILEGVLDISVDGIQNNRKESLKLSNMITNGSPDLSFQLKNFRQMDVNVELPSEFEPERI
;
A
#
# COMPACT_ATOMS: atom_id res chain seq x y z
N MET A 1 -17.82 121.36 63.38
CA MET A 1 -19.23 121.33 62.93
C MET A 1 -19.40 120.16 61.97
N ALA A 2 -20.22 119.16 62.32
CA ALA A 2 -20.37 117.91 61.57
C ALA A 2 -21.42 118.05 60.44
N ARG A 3 -21.09 117.57 59.23
CA ARG A 3 -21.98 117.60 58.06
C ARG A 3 -22.85 116.33 58.07
N LEU A 4 -24.14 116.48 58.35
CA LEU A 4 -25.13 115.41 58.33
C LEU A 4 -25.44 115.01 56.87
N VAL A 5 -25.00 113.82 56.45
CA VAL A 5 -25.32 113.26 55.12
C VAL A 5 -26.58 112.42 55.25
N ILE A 6 -27.71 112.98 54.81
CA ILE A 6 -29.01 112.30 54.81
C ILE A 6 -29.00 111.26 53.68
N LYS A 7 -28.82 109.97 54.03
CA LYS A 7 -29.01 108.85 53.12
C LYS A 7 -30.51 108.59 52.94
N ASN A 8 -31.01 108.77 51.72
CA ASN A 8 -32.39 108.43 51.37
C ASN A 8 -32.56 106.90 51.34
N HIS A 9 -33.18 106.33 52.38
CA HIS A 9 -33.58 104.92 52.40
C HIS A 9 -34.83 104.76 51.53
N ARG A 10 -34.71 104.07 50.38
CA ARG A 10 -35.85 103.69 49.52
C ARG A 10 -36.14 102.19 49.74
N PRO A 11 -36.87 101.80 50.81
CA PRO A 11 -37.00 100.41 51.24
C PRO A 11 -37.67 99.51 50.18
N TRP A 12 -38.60 100.07 49.38
CA TRP A 12 -39.23 99.34 48.28
C TRP A 12 -38.22 98.92 47.21
N GLN A 13 -37.29 99.79 46.82
CA GLN A 13 -36.31 99.47 45.77
C GLN A 13 -35.33 98.38 46.21
N MET A 14 -34.97 98.34 47.50
CA MET A 14 -34.16 97.26 48.07
C MET A 14 -34.93 95.93 48.13
N ALA A 15 -36.21 95.94 48.50
CA ALA A 15 -37.04 94.74 48.50
C ALA A 15 -37.17 94.12 47.10
N VAL A 16 -37.41 94.94 46.07
CA VAL A 16 -37.46 94.48 44.68
C VAL A 16 -36.10 93.93 44.23
N ALA A 17 -34.99 94.58 44.60
CA ALA A 17 -33.66 94.10 44.27
C ALA A 17 -33.32 92.75 44.95
N ILE A 18 -33.78 92.52 46.18
CA ILE A 18 -33.58 91.25 46.88
C ILE A 18 -34.41 90.14 46.22
N ILE A 19 -35.66 90.43 45.83
CA ILE A 19 -36.53 89.47 45.15
C ILE A 19 -35.95 89.10 43.78
N THR A 20 -35.47 90.07 43.00
CA THR A 20 -34.85 89.78 41.70
C THR A 20 -33.55 89.02 41.86
N LEU A 21 -32.72 89.36 42.85
CA LEU A 21 -31.50 88.61 43.15
C LEU A 21 -31.81 87.16 43.54
N SER A 22 -32.81 86.95 44.40
CA SER A 22 -33.24 85.61 44.82
C SER A 22 -33.80 84.80 43.64
N MET A 23 -34.56 85.43 42.76
CA MET A 23 -35.10 84.80 41.55
C MET A 23 -33.99 84.41 40.59
N VAL A 24 -32.99 85.28 40.40
CA VAL A 24 -31.80 84.98 39.58
C VAL A 24 -30.98 83.85 40.20
N LEU A 25 -30.75 83.88 41.52
CA LEU A 25 -30.03 82.79 42.20
C LEU A 25 -30.74 81.45 42.04
N SER A 26 -32.07 81.44 42.19
CA SER A 26 -32.87 80.23 42.03
C SER A 26 -32.83 79.71 40.59
N LEU A 27 -32.86 80.61 39.60
CA LEU A 27 -32.77 80.25 38.19
C LEU A 27 -31.38 79.69 37.83
N VAL A 28 -30.31 80.30 38.37
CA VAL A 28 -28.92 79.84 38.19
C VAL A 28 -28.72 78.49 38.87
N THR A 29 -29.27 78.30 40.06
CA THR A 29 -29.19 77.03 40.80
C THR A 29 -29.95 75.93 40.06
N TRP A 30 -31.13 76.24 39.51
CA TRP A 30 -31.90 75.31 38.68
C TRP A 30 -31.17 74.94 37.39
N LEU A 31 -30.62 75.91 36.66
CA LEU A 31 -29.83 75.68 35.44
C LEU A 31 -28.55 74.86 35.70
N LEU A 32 -27.86 75.10 36.81
CA LEU A 32 -26.66 74.34 37.18
C LEU A 32 -26.98 72.89 37.56
N LEU A 33 -28.12 72.64 38.22
CA LEU A 33 -28.56 71.28 38.53
C LEU A 33 -29.00 70.49 37.29
N ASP A 34 -29.73 71.14 36.38
CA ASP A 34 -30.28 70.51 35.17
C ASP A 34 -29.17 70.13 34.15
N ASN A 35 -28.11 70.92 34.08
CA ASN A 35 -26.97 70.66 33.18
C ASN A 35 -26.16 69.39 33.55
N ASN A 36 -26.32 68.88 34.77
CA ASN A 36 -25.66 67.65 35.25
C ASN A 36 -26.36 66.37 34.75
N HIS A 37 -27.63 66.43 34.35
CA HIS A 37 -28.37 65.26 33.86
C HIS A 37 -27.93 64.86 32.43
N TRP A 38 -27.55 65.84 31.60
CA TRP A 38 -27.11 65.57 30.22
C TRP A 38 -25.79 64.81 30.13
N GLN A 39 -24.89 64.94 31.13
CA GLN A 39 -23.63 64.18 31.14
C GLN A 39 -23.82 62.70 31.50
N VAL A 40 -24.81 62.36 32.32
CA VAL A 40 -25.11 60.97 32.70
C VAL A 40 -25.78 60.22 31.57
N ILE A 41 -26.71 60.86 30.84
CA ILE A 41 -27.41 60.26 29.70
C ILE A 41 -26.43 59.96 28.55
N HIS A 42 -25.49 60.86 28.25
CA HIS A 42 -24.48 60.61 27.20
C HIS A 42 -23.46 59.54 27.60
N ARG A 43 -23.09 59.43 28.89
CA ARG A 43 -22.20 58.37 29.39
C ARG A 43 -22.87 56.99 29.42
N GLN A 44 -24.17 56.91 29.71
CA GLN A 44 -24.90 55.65 29.65
C GLN A 44 -25.05 55.13 28.20
N LEU A 45 -25.26 56.01 27.22
CA LEU A 45 -25.37 55.62 25.81
C LEU A 45 -24.02 55.14 25.21
N SER A 46 -22.92 55.81 25.55
CA SER A 46 -21.57 55.46 25.06
C SER A 46 -20.90 54.32 25.85
N GLY A 47 -21.14 54.23 27.15
CA GLY A 47 -20.68 53.13 27.99
C GLY A 47 -21.39 51.81 27.70
N ASN A 48 -22.71 51.85 27.47
CA ASN A 48 -23.47 50.65 27.12
C ASN A 48 -23.12 50.13 25.73
N SER A 49 -22.84 51.00 24.75
CA SER A 49 -22.44 50.54 23.41
C SER A 49 -21.08 49.83 23.43
N SER A 50 -20.11 50.35 24.17
CA SER A 50 -18.80 49.69 24.33
C SER A 50 -18.91 48.37 25.11
N ALA A 51 -19.71 48.33 26.16
CA ALA A 51 -19.96 47.10 26.92
C ALA A 51 -20.69 46.03 26.08
N SER A 52 -21.70 46.43 25.29
CA SER A 52 -22.40 45.52 24.39
C SER A 52 -21.48 44.98 23.29
N GLN A 53 -20.61 45.80 22.71
CA GLN A 53 -19.61 45.37 21.74
C GLN A 53 -18.64 44.33 22.32
N LEU A 54 -18.13 44.56 23.52
CA LEU A 54 -17.25 43.60 24.20
C LEU A 54 -17.97 42.28 24.51
N ILE A 55 -19.27 42.32 24.85
CA ILE A 55 -20.08 41.11 25.07
C ILE A 55 -20.28 40.36 23.75
N GLU A 56 -20.58 41.06 22.65
CA GLU A 56 -20.76 40.47 21.33
C GLU A 56 -19.46 39.84 20.81
N GLU A 57 -18.33 40.53 20.95
CA GLU A 57 -17.00 40.00 20.61
C GLU A 57 -16.67 38.77 21.46
N ASN A 58 -16.94 38.81 22.78
CA ASN A 58 -16.70 37.66 23.64
C ASN A 58 -17.57 36.45 23.25
N GLN A 59 -18.84 36.67 22.90
CA GLN A 59 -19.73 35.62 22.41
C GLN A 59 -19.25 35.05 21.06
N SER A 60 -18.77 35.91 20.16
CA SER A 60 -18.18 35.49 18.89
C SER A 60 -16.93 34.63 19.12
N LEU A 61 -16.02 35.07 19.98
CA LEU A 61 -14.81 34.33 20.34
C LEU A 61 -15.13 33.00 21.04
N ILE A 62 -16.13 32.95 21.92
CA ILE A 62 -16.60 31.71 22.54
C ILE A 62 -17.12 30.76 21.46
N THR A 63 -17.93 31.25 20.53
CA THR A 63 -18.51 30.46 19.44
C THR A 63 -17.40 29.90 18.54
N GLU A 64 -16.46 30.73 18.13
CA GLU A 64 -15.29 30.30 17.34
C GLU A 64 -14.45 29.29 18.11
N ASN A 65 -14.21 29.50 19.40
CA ASN A 65 -13.47 28.55 20.23
C ASN A 65 -14.17 27.20 20.34
N THR A 66 -15.51 27.19 20.46
CA THR A 66 -16.29 25.96 20.47
C THR A 66 -16.26 25.22 19.13
N ASP A 67 -16.32 25.96 18.01
CA ASP A 67 -16.21 25.38 16.66
C ASP A 67 -14.81 24.80 16.42
N LEU A 68 -13.76 25.55 16.77
CA LEU A 68 -12.37 25.08 16.67
C LEU A 68 -12.11 23.84 17.53
N LYS A 69 -12.64 23.80 18.77
CA LYS A 69 -12.57 22.60 19.60
C LYS A 69 -13.29 21.42 18.96
N GLY A 70 -14.46 21.65 18.37
CA GLY A 70 -15.18 20.62 17.61
C GLY A 70 -14.36 20.08 16.44
N LYS A 71 -13.73 20.96 15.66
CA LYS A 71 -12.84 20.59 14.55
C LYS A 71 -11.62 19.81 15.02
N ILE A 72 -10.98 20.21 16.11
CA ILE A 72 -9.83 19.49 16.69
C ILE A 72 -10.24 18.07 17.10
N LEU A 73 -11.37 17.94 17.82
CA LEU A 73 -11.87 16.62 18.23
C LEU A 73 -12.17 15.73 17.03
N MET A 74 -12.78 16.29 15.98
CA MET A 74 -13.04 15.56 14.74
C MET A 74 -11.74 15.12 14.07
N LEU A 75 -10.75 16.01 13.93
CA LEU A 75 -9.45 15.69 13.33
C LEU A 75 -8.68 14.65 14.14
N GLU A 76 -8.68 14.75 15.46
CA GLU A 76 -8.06 13.76 16.34
C GLU A 76 -8.73 12.39 16.20
N GLN A 77 -10.06 12.35 16.14
CA GLN A 77 -10.81 11.12 15.94
C GLN A 77 -10.52 10.50 14.57
N THR A 78 -10.54 11.29 13.50
CA THR A 78 -10.19 10.82 12.15
C THR A 78 -8.77 10.31 12.09
N SER A 79 -7.79 11.04 12.66
CA SER A 79 -6.40 10.60 12.68
C SER A 79 -6.20 9.29 13.44
N ARG A 80 -6.93 9.08 14.54
CA ARG A 80 -6.89 7.80 15.28
C ARG A 80 -7.45 6.66 14.45
N LEU A 81 -8.62 6.87 13.83
CA LEU A 81 -9.23 5.88 12.95
C LEU A 81 -8.34 5.54 11.75
N ASP A 82 -7.70 6.54 11.14
CA ASP A 82 -6.77 6.33 10.03
C ASP A 82 -5.55 5.51 10.46
N GLN A 83 -5.00 5.79 11.65
CA GLN A 83 -3.88 5.02 12.20
C GLN A 83 -4.27 3.57 12.50
N GLU A 84 -5.43 3.34 13.13
CA GLU A 84 -5.95 2.00 13.40
C GLU A 84 -6.22 1.22 12.10
N THR A 85 -6.83 1.88 11.12
CA THR A 85 -7.11 1.30 9.80
C THR A 85 -5.82 0.95 9.07
N ALA A 86 -4.81 1.81 9.11
CA ALA A 86 -3.51 1.54 8.50
C ALA A 86 -2.82 0.31 9.11
N VAL A 87 -2.85 0.18 10.45
CA VAL A 87 -2.31 -1.01 11.14
C VAL A 87 -3.11 -2.26 10.77
N GLN A 88 -4.43 -2.17 10.70
CA GLN A 88 -5.27 -3.30 10.29
C GLN A 88 -4.98 -3.73 8.85
N MET A 89 -4.91 -2.79 7.90
CA MET A 89 -4.57 -3.08 6.50
C MET A 89 -3.19 -3.71 6.37
N GLN A 90 -2.21 -3.26 7.16
CA GLN A 90 -0.88 -3.85 7.17
C GLN A 90 -0.90 -5.30 7.65
N ASN A 91 -1.66 -5.61 8.71
CA ASN A 91 -1.84 -6.97 9.20
C ASN A 91 -2.54 -7.85 8.17
N ASP A 92 -3.61 -7.36 7.54
CA ASP A 92 -4.32 -8.11 6.49
C ASP A 92 -3.39 -8.42 5.31
N LEU A 93 -2.57 -7.46 4.88
CA LEU A 93 -1.56 -7.67 3.85
C LEU A 93 -0.51 -8.72 4.23
N MET A 94 -0.12 -8.79 5.50
CA MET A 94 0.79 -9.83 5.98
C MET A 94 0.13 -11.21 5.96
N VAL A 95 -1.13 -11.33 6.40
CA VAL A 95 -1.87 -12.58 6.38
C VAL A 95 -2.07 -13.08 4.95
N LEU A 96 -2.49 -12.21 4.03
CA LEU A 96 -2.65 -12.56 2.62
C LEU A 96 -1.32 -13.01 1.98
N GLN A 97 -0.21 -12.35 2.32
CA GLN A 97 1.11 -12.76 1.84
C GLN A 97 1.48 -14.15 2.35
N ASP A 98 1.26 -14.44 3.64
CA ASP A 98 1.54 -15.76 4.21
C ASP A 98 0.68 -16.85 3.55
N GLU A 99 -0.60 -16.57 3.28
CA GLU A 99 -1.49 -17.48 2.55
C GLU A 99 -0.98 -17.74 1.12
N ILE A 100 -0.58 -16.68 0.39
CA ILE A 100 0.02 -16.81 -0.95
C ILE A 100 1.29 -17.66 -0.90
N TYR A 101 2.16 -17.45 0.09
CA TYR A 101 3.37 -18.27 0.26
C TYR A 101 3.05 -19.72 0.65
N GLY A 102 2.00 -19.94 1.44
CA GLY A 102 1.46 -21.26 1.74
C GLY A 102 1.01 -21.98 0.47
N LEU A 103 0.10 -21.37 -0.28
CA LEU A 103 -0.44 -21.90 -1.54
C LEU A 103 0.65 -22.14 -2.58
N LYS A 104 1.63 -21.24 -2.69
CA LYS A 104 2.76 -21.41 -3.61
C LYS A 104 3.62 -22.61 -3.21
N ARG A 105 3.91 -22.79 -1.92
CA ARG A 105 4.65 -23.97 -1.43
C ARG A 105 3.89 -25.26 -1.71
N GLU A 106 2.58 -25.27 -1.49
CA GLU A 106 1.72 -26.42 -1.77
C GLU A 106 1.69 -26.75 -3.27
N LEU A 107 1.57 -25.74 -4.14
CA LEU A 107 1.63 -25.93 -5.59
C LEU A 107 3.00 -26.47 -6.05
N GLU A 108 4.10 -25.95 -5.53
CA GLU A 108 5.44 -26.46 -5.85
C GLU A 108 5.65 -27.88 -5.32
N PHE A 109 5.09 -28.22 -4.16
CA PHE A 109 5.06 -29.59 -3.65
C PHE A 109 4.28 -30.53 -4.58
N TYR A 110 3.09 -30.14 -5.01
CA TYR A 110 2.28 -30.91 -5.96
C TYR A 110 2.98 -31.06 -7.31
N LYS A 111 3.59 -29.99 -7.84
CA LYS A 111 4.42 -30.07 -9.05
C LYS A 111 5.58 -31.03 -8.86
N GLY A 112 6.26 -31.01 -7.71
CA GLY A 112 7.33 -31.97 -7.40
C GLY A 112 6.87 -33.42 -7.45
N ILE A 113 5.72 -33.74 -6.84
CA ILE A 113 5.12 -35.08 -6.93
C ILE A 113 4.73 -35.40 -8.38
N MET A 114 4.08 -34.48 -9.08
CA MET A 114 3.61 -34.70 -10.45
C MET A 114 4.77 -34.83 -11.46
N ASP A 115 5.85 -34.06 -11.32
CA ASP A 115 7.02 -34.19 -12.19
C ASP A 115 7.78 -35.50 -11.91
N THR A 116 7.77 -36.01 -10.66
CA THR A 116 8.20 -37.40 -10.42
C THR A 116 7.26 -38.43 -11.04
N SER A 117 5.96 -38.13 -11.19
CA SER A 117 4.98 -38.99 -11.88
C SER A 117 5.00 -38.90 -13.42
N LYS A 118 5.60 -37.83 -13.98
CA LYS A 118 5.89 -37.72 -15.42
C LYS A 118 7.12 -38.53 -15.85
N ARG A 119 7.94 -38.99 -14.90
CA ARG A 119 8.75 -40.19 -15.09
C ARG A 119 7.77 -41.35 -15.18
N VAL A 120 7.51 -41.78 -16.41
CA VAL A 120 6.58 -42.83 -16.80
C VAL A 120 6.48 -43.89 -15.70
N SER A 121 5.29 -43.98 -15.09
CA SER A 121 4.86 -45.06 -14.18
C SER A 121 5.71 -46.33 -14.33
N GLY A 122 6.67 -46.54 -13.43
CA GLY A 122 7.44 -47.79 -13.30
C GLY A 122 8.70 -47.93 -14.16
N PHE A 123 9.05 -46.99 -15.04
CA PHE A 123 10.17 -47.14 -15.98
C PHE A 123 11.20 -46.02 -15.85
N ASP A 124 12.49 -46.39 -15.71
CA ASP A 124 13.61 -45.43 -15.66
C ASP A 124 14.76 -45.86 -16.59
N ILE A 125 15.34 -44.89 -17.29
CA ILE A 125 16.58 -45.08 -18.06
C ILE A 125 17.73 -44.81 -17.10
N HIS A 126 18.37 -45.88 -16.62
CA HIS A 126 19.45 -45.77 -15.62
C HIS A 126 20.67 -45.03 -16.19
N GLY A 127 20.97 -45.23 -17.48
CA GLY A 127 22.04 -44.52 -18.15
C GLY A 127 22.19 -44.89 -19.63
N VAL A 128 22.76 -43.95 -20.37
CA VAL A 128 23.20 -44.12 -21.76
C VAL A 128 24.71 -43.93 -21.79
N PHE A 129 25.43 -44.93 -22.27
CA PHE A 129 26.88 -44.91 -22.39
C PHE A 129 27.26 -44.98 -23.86
N ILE A 130 28.18 -44.12 -24.29
CA ILE A 130 28.65 -44.07 -25.67
C ILE A 130 30.16 -44.28 -25.65
N ASN A 131 30.62 -45.34 -26.31
CA ASN A 131 32.04 -45.68 -26.39
C ASN A 131 32.49 -45.68 -27.86
N PRO A 132 33.57 -44.96 -28.22
CA PRO A 132 34.14 -45.06 -29.56
C PRO A 132 34.71 -46.47 -29.81
N LEU A 133 34.53 -46.98 -31.03
CA LEU A 133 35.10 -48.25 -31.49
C LEU A 133 36.44 -48.02 -32.20
N ASN A 134 37.14 -49.11 -32.56
CA ASN A 134 38.46 -49.07 -33.20
C ASN A 134 38.48 -48.43 -34.61
N LYS A 135 37.31 -48.17 -35.21
CA LYS A 135 37.17 -47.51 -36.51
C LYS A 135 36.66 -46.08 -36.33
N PRO A 136 37.13 -45.10 -37.12
CA PRO A 136 36.57 -43.77 -37.10
C PRO A 136 35.06 -43.81 -37.37
N ASN A 137 34.32 -42.95 -36.68
CA ASN A 137 32.87 -42.80 -36.76
C ASN A 137 32.04 -44.03 -36.37
N HIS A 138 32.66 -45.02 -35.74
CA HIS A 138 31.95 -46.16 -35.18
C HIS A 138 31.84 -45.99 -33.67
N PHE A 139 30.63 -46.13 -33.14
CA PHE A 139 30.34 -46.01 -31.72
C PHE A 139 29.52 -47.21 -31.23
N ASN A 140 29.78 -47.63 -30.00
CA ASN A 140 28.93 -48.56 -29.27
C ASN A 140 28.07 -47.75 -28.31
N ILE A 141 26.77 -47.77 -28.53
CA ILE A 141 25.76 -47.17 -27.66
C ILE A 141 25.22 -48.29 -26.76
N LYS A 142 25.34 -48.08 -25.46
CA LYS A 142 24.79 -48.97 -24.44
C LYS A 142 23.70 -48.25 -23.66
N VAL A 143 22.52 -48.83 -23.63
CA VAL A 143 21.36 -48.30 -22.89
C VAL A 143 21.00 -49.29 -21.79
N VAL A 144 20.88 -48.80 -20.56
CA VAL A 144 20.46 -49.60 -19.40
C VAL A 144 19.08 -49.17 -18.96
N LEU A 145 18.10 -50.06 -19.11
CA LEU A 145 16.70 -49.86 -18.76
C LEU A 145 16.41 -50.56 -17.42
N THR A 146 15.71 -49.89 -16.51
CA THR A 146 15.36 -50.46 -15.19
C THR A 146 13.87 -50.26 -14.88
N ASN A 147 13.23 -51.30 -14.34
CA ASN A 147 11.89 -51.21 -13.77
C ASN A 147 12.00 -50.75 -12.31
N VAL A 148 11.38 -49.62 -11.99
CA VAL A 148 11.38 -49.02 -10.64
C VAL A 148 10.07 -49.34 -9.90
N ASP A 149 9.12 -50.00 -10.55
CA ASP A 149 7.88 -50.45 -9.93
C ASP A 149 8.13 -51.63 -8.98
N ARG A 150 7.43 -51.65 -7.83
CA ARG A 150 7.44 -52.77 -6.87
C ARG A 150 6.44 -53.88 -7.26
N SER A 151 5.65 -53.64 -8.30
CA SER A 151 4.74 -54.61 -8.88
C SER A 151 5.50 -55.73 -9.63
N ASP A 152 5.01 -56.97 -9.58
CA ASP A 152 5.57 -58.11 -10.36
C ASP A 152 5.19 -58.04 -11.86
N ARG A 153 4.92 -56.82 -12.36
CA ARG A 153 4.51 -56.54 -13.73
C ARG A 153 5.73 -56.52 -14.64
N ILE A 154 5.60 -57.20 -15.77
CA ILE A 154 6.57 -57.18 -16.85
C ILE A 154 6.31 -55.93 -17.70
N LEU A 155 7.34 -55.12 -17.93
CA LEU A 155 7.27 -53.94 -18.80
C LEU A 155 7.66 -54.33 -20.23
N GLU A 156 6.79 -54.01 -21.17
CA GLU A 156 6.97 -54.23 -22.60
C GLU A 156 6.94 -52.89 -23.36
N GLY A 157 7.85 -52.70 -24.30
CA GLY A 157 7.96 -51.46 -25.07
C GLY A 157 8.93 -51.56 -26.24
N VAL A 158 9.04 -50.48 -27.00
CA VAL A 158 10.00 -50.32 -28.09
C VAL A 158 10.83 -49.07 -27.81
N LEU A 159 12.15 -49.18 -27.90
CA LEU A 159 13.07 -48.06 -27.73
C LEU A 159 13.36 -47.42 -29.10
N ASP A 160 13.17 -46.12 -29.23
CA ASP A 160 13.60 -45.35 -30.39
C ASP A 160 14.84 -44.52 -30.02
N ILE A 161 15.89 -44.59 -30.84
CA ILE A 161 17.13 -43.83 -30.64
C ILE A 161 17.35 -42.92 -31.86
N SER A 162 17.66 -41.65 -31.60
CA SER A 162 18.01 -40.65 -32.62
C SER A 162 19.17 -39.80 -32.12
N VAL A 163 20.09 -39.43 -33.02
CA VAL A 163 21.20 -38.53 -32.71
C VAL A 163 20.96 -37.23 -33.46
N ASP A 164 20.88 -36.12 -32.72
CA ASP A 164 20.84 -34.78 -33.26
C ASP A 164 22.27 -34.25 -33.45
N GLY A 165 22.53 -33.64 -34.60
CA GLY A 165 23.84 -33.09 -34.91
C GLY A 165 23.80 -32.09 -36.06
N ILE A 166 24.98 -31.74 -36.55
CA ILE A 166 25.16 -30.85 -37.69
C ILE A 166 25.76 -31.67 -38.83
N GLN A 167 25.12 -31.63 -40.00
CA GLN A 167 25.63 -32.19 -41.24
C GLN A 167 25.56 -31.13 -42.32
N ASN A 168 26.67 -30.91 -43.04
CA ASN A 168 26.73 -29.90 -44.11
C ASN A 168 26.20 -28.52 -43.66
N ASN A 169 26.59 -28.10 -42.45
CA ASN A 169 26.22 -26.82 -41.84
C ASN A 169 24.71 -26.64 -41.57
N ARG A 170 23.93 -27.72 -41.53
CA ARG A 170 22.49 -27.74 -41.18
C ARG A 170 22.25 -28.72 -40.02
N LYS A 171 21.31 -28.37 -39.14
CA LYS A 171 20.86 -29.28 -38.08
C LYS A 171 20.08 -30.43 -38.68
N GLU A 172 20.52 -31.65 -38.39
CA GLU A 172 19.91 -32.88 -38.88
C GLU A 172 19.80 -33.89 -37.73
N SER A 173 18.73 -34.70 -37.75
CA SER A 173 18.49 -35.74 -36.75
C SER A 173 18.55 -37.09 -37.44
N LEU A 174 19.57 -37.90 -37.09
CA LEU A 174 19.78 -39.22 -37.64
C LEU A 174 19.11 -40.27 -36.75
N LYS A 175 18.14 -41.01 -37.31
CA LYS A 175 17.52 -42.15 -36.65
C LYS A 175 18.45 -43.36 -36.65
N LEU A 176 18.33 -44.21 -35.63
CA LEU A 176 19.14 -45.41 -35.48
C LEU A 176 19.11 -46.34 -36.70
N SER A 177 17.98 -46.44 -37.39
CA SER A 177 17.85 -47.21 -38.64
C SER A 177 18.83 -46.78 -39.74
N ASN A 178 19.25 -45.51 -39.73
CA ASN A 178 20.14 -44.93 -40.73
C ASN A 178 21.62 -45.00 -40.32
N MET A 179 21.91 -45.43 -39.08
CA MET A 179 23.25 -45.50 -38.52
C MET A 179 23.74 -46.95 -38.36
N ILE A 180 22.97 -47.96 -38.79
CA ILE A 180 23.33 -49.37 -38.62
C ILE A 180 23.58 -50.02 -39.97
N THR A 181 24.74 -50.64 -40.11
CA THR A 181 25.22 -51.24 -41.36
C THR A 181 24.74 -52.69 -41.54
N ASN A 182 24.33 -53.39 -40.47
CA ASN A 182 23.89 -54.80 -40.50
C ASN A 182 22.64 -55.06 -39.64
N GLY A 183 21.50 -55.24 -40.31
CA GLY A 183 20.23 -55.66 -39.71
C GLY A 183 19.41 -54.52 -39.07
N SER A 184 18.10 -54.73 -38.96
CA SER A 184 17.24 -53.89 -38.13
C SER A 184 17.44 -54.29 -36.67
N PRO A 185 17.90 -53.42 -35.76
CA PRO A 185 18.00 -53.76 -34.36
C PRO A 185 16.58 -54.01 -33.82
N ASP A 186 16.35 -55.16 -33.19
CA ASP A 186 15.13 -55.37 -32.42
C ASP A 186 15.24 -54.60 -31.10
N LEU A 187 14.66 -53.39 -31.11
CA LEU A 187 14.61 -52.49 -29.97
C LEU A 187 13.39 -52.76 -29.09
N SER A 188 12.60 -53.80 -29.40
CA SER A 188 11.56 -54.27 -28.49
C SER A 188 12.20 -54.82 -27.23
N PHE A 189 11.63 -54.50 -26.08
CA PHE A 189 12.07 -55.02 -24.80
C PHE A 189 10.94 -55.56 -23.97
N GLN A 190 11.27 -56.62 -23.24
CA GLN A 190 10.48 -57.15 -22.14
C GLN A 190 11.41 -57.26 -20.94
N LEU A 191 11.14 -56.49 -19.88
CA LEU A 191 12.02 -56.47 -18.71
C LEU A 191 11.22 -56.55 -17.41
N LYS A 192 11.69 -57.41 -16.50
CA LYS A 192 11.16 -57.54 -15.14
C LYS A 192 11.93 -56.66 -14.15
N ASN A 193 13.26 -56.72 -14.20
CA ASN A 193 14.15 -55.96 -13.31
C ASN A 193 14.95 -54.91 -14.11
N PHE A 194 15.83 -55.38 -15.00
CA PHE A 194 16.63 -54.52 -15.87
C PHE A 194 16.90 -55.22 -17.20
N ARG A 195 17.19 -54.43 -18.24
CA ARG A 195 17.68 -54.93 -19.53
C ARG A 195 18.76 -53.99 -20.04
N GLN A 196 19.88 -54.56 -20.47
CA GLN A 196 20.92 -53.86 -21.19
C GLN A 196 20.72 -54.09 -22.69
N MET A 197 20.84 -53.03 -23.47
CA MET A 197 20.91 -53.09 -24.93
C MET A 197 22.22 -52.51 -25.39
N ASP A 198 22.86 -53.20 -26.33
CA ASP A 198 24.11 -52.78 -26.95
C ASP A 198 23.89 -52.68 -28.45
N VAL A 199 24.15 -51.50 -29.01
CA VAL A 199 23.97 -51.23 -30.44
C VAL A 199 25.22 -50.57 -30.99
N ASN A 200 25.76 -51.13 -32.06
CA ASN A 200 26.87 -50.53 -32.78
C ASN A 200 26.32 -49.64 -33.89
N VAL A 201 26.77 -48.39 -33.92
CA VAL A 201 26.36 -47.41 -34.91
C VAL A 201 27.57 -46.87 -35.67
N GLU A 202 27.35 -46.56 -36.93
CA GLU A 202 28.27 -45.93 -37.86
C GLU A 202 27.68 -44.57 -38.25
N LEU A 203 28.38 -43.49 -37.90
CA LEU A 203 27.98 -42.13 -38.27
C LEU A 203 28.58 -41.75 -39.63
N PRO A 204 27.84 -41.04 -40.50
CA PRO A 204 28.39 -40.50 -41.73
C PRO A 204 29.60 -39.60 -41.48
N SER A 205 30.56 -39.58 -42.42
CA SER A 205 31.81 -38.81 -42.31
C SER A 205 31.64 -37.30 -42.17
N GLU A 206 30.49 -36.76 -42.53
CA GLU A 206 30.18 -35.31 -42.48
C GLU A 206 29.22 -34.93 -41.34
N PHE A 207 28.93 -35.86 -40.42
CA PHE A 207 27.98 -35.65 -39.32
C PHE A 207 28.71 -35.40 -37.99
N GLU A 208 28.50 -34.21 -37.40
CA GLU A 208 29.01 -33.84 -36.08
C GLU A 208 27.89 -34.00 -35.03
N PRO A 209 27.95 -35.02 -34.14
CA PRO A 209 26.90 -35.26 -33.15
C PRO A 209 26.92 -34.21 -32.02
N GLU A 210 25.75 -33.67 -31.67
CA GLU A 210 25.58 -32.73 -30.54
C GLU A 210 24.83 -33.37 -29.37
N ARG A 211 23.80 -34.19 -29.65
CA ARG A 211 22.90 -34.75 -28.62
C ARG A 211 22.31 -36.09 -29.07
N ILE A 212 22.00 -36.95 -28.09
CA ILE A 212 21.24 -38.20 -28.26
C ILE A 212 19.98 -38.19 -27.39
#